data_AF-A0A136PPP0-F1
#
_entry.id   AF-A0A136PPP0-F1
#
_cell.length_a   1.000
_cell.length_b   1.000
_cell.length_c   1.000
_cell.angle_alpha   90.00
_cell.angle_beta   90.00
_cell.angle_gamma   90.00
#
_symmetry.space_group_name_H-M   'P 1'
#
loop_
_entity.id
_entity.type
_entity.pdbx_description
1 polymer ?
#
loop_
_entity_poly.entity_id
_entity_poly.type
_entity_poly.pdbx_seq_one_letter_code
_entity_poly.pdbx_strand_id
1 'polypeptide(L)'
;MARRTQKNAVLRIAGVGACAAVLLGAGLHLASADDAGEARRATSGVQTVTCPDVRGQLPAIPAAARAGVDRELATLEQQITEANARLADLAVNPRGGPNFVQNTVLGPLRSKRVATLDRIAITVSRVDGNRPAGLEALATCGVTAAGAAPATGNTGGNQGATGNQGATGGNPAPAGARTVNCPDVAGRFPVVPAAAQAGVNQELANLRQQIAEANARLADLAVNPQGGPNFIQNTVLGPLEDRRIAVINRIATTIGRVTGDRPVPPLELAPCGLN
;
A
#
# COMPACT_ATOMS: atom_id res chain seq x y z
N MET A 1 61.92 -19.61 -34.14
CA MET A 1 61.61 -20.90 -34.81
C MET A 1 60.53 -21.59 -33.98
N ALA A 2 59.50 -22.27 -34.47
CA ALA A 2 58.87 -22.43 -35.76
C ALA A 2 57.50 -23.08 -35.49
N ARG A 3 56.51 -22.82 -36.35
CA ARG A 3 55.15 -23.38 -36.32
C ARG A 3 55.14 -24.91 -36.49
N ARG A 4 54.10 -25.58 -35.97
CA ARG A 4 53.18 -26.50 -36.70
C ARG A 4 52.09 -27.04 -35.75
N THR A 5 50.80 -26.78 -35.94
CA THR A 5 49.83 -27.33 -36.92
C THR A 5 49.17 -28.66 -36.48
N GLN A 6 47.90 -28.54 -36.06
CA GLN A 6 46.69 -29.38 -36.28
C GLN A 6 46.75 -30.92 -36.23
N LYS A 7 45.76 -31.54 -35.55
CA LYS A 7 44.65 -32.29 -36.18
C LYS A 7 43.56 -32.76 -35.19
N ASN A 8 42.37 -32.94 -35.76
CA ASN A 8 41.05 -33.05 -35.15
C ASN A 8 40.66 -34.48 -34.73
N ALA A 9 39.76 -34.60 -33.74
CA ALA A 9 38.76 -35.67 -33.61
C ALA A 9 37.65 -35.19 -32.63
N VAL A 10 36.54 -34.59 -33.09
CA VAL A 10 35.26 -35.22 -33.52
C VAL A 10 34.37 -35.69 -32.34
N LEU A 11 33.36 -34.84 -32.06
CA LEU A 11 31.92 -35.10 -31.87
C LEU A 11 31.42 -35.87 -30.62
N ARG A 12 30.59 -35.24 -29.78
CA ARG A 12 29.10 -35.38 -29.79
C ARG A 12 28.37 -34.65 -28.64
N ILE A 13 27.45 -33.77 -29.05
CA ILE A 13 26.02 -33.61 -28.63
C ILE A 13 25.66 -32.98 -27.26
N ALA A 14 24.67 -32.07 -27.37
CA ALA A 14 23.79 -31.45 -26.38
C ALA A 14 24.38 -30.29 -25.57
N GLY A 15 23.93 -29.02 -25.64
CA GLY A 15 22.74 -28.43 -26.26
C GLY A 15 22.15 -27.40 -25.31
N VAL A 16 22.52 -26.11 -25.47
CA VAL A 16 21.82 -24.87 -25.04
C VAL A 16 22.50 -23.75 -25.84
N GLY A 17 21.88 -22.93 -26.69
CA GLY A 17 20.49 -22.51 -26.76
C GLY A 17 20.40 -21.00 -26.58
N ALA A 18 21.07 -20.22 -27.44
CA ALA A 18 20.97 -18.76 -27.48
C ALA A 18 21.08 -18.27 -28.93
N CYS A 19 19.94 -17.89 -29.52
CA CYS A 19 19.90 -17.07 -30.73
C CYS A 19 18.79 -16.04 -30.59
N ALA A 20 19.19 -14.78 -30.50
CA ALA A 20 18.33 -13.63 -30.68
C ALA A 20 17.85 -13.58 -32.14
N ALA A 21 16.54 -13.43 -32.35
CA ALA A 21 15.98 -13.05 -33.64
C ALA A 21 14.90 -11.99 -33.43
N VAL A 22 15.21 -10.79 -33.91
CA VAL A 22 14.28 -9.69 -34.15
C VAL A 22 13.34 -10.12 -35.28
N LEU A 23 12.03 -10.08 -35.04
CA LEU A 23 11.02 -10.16 -36.10
C LEU A 23 10.01 -9.01 -35.93
N LEU A 24 10.04 -8.12 -36.92
CA LEU A 24 9.03 -7.12 -37.24
C LEU A 24 7.70 -7.83 -37.60
N GLY A 25 6.58 -7.16 -37.31
CA GLY A 25 5.24 -7.74 -37.38
C GLY A 25 4.80 -8.23 -38.77
N ALA A 26 4.11 -9.37 -38.76
CA ALA A 26 3.03 -9.78 -39.67
C ALA A 26 2.34 -10.98 -38.99
N GLY A 27 1.01 -10.92 -38.86
CA GLY A 27 0.24 -11.86 -38.06
C GLY A 27 0.11 -13.26 -38.64
N LEU A 28 -0.16 -14.23 -37.76
CA LEU A 28 -1.02 -15.38 -38.04
C LEU A 28 -1.41 -16.05 -36.71
N HIS A 29 -2.62 -15.80 -36.21
CA HIS A 29 -3.26 -16.72 -35.28
C HIS A 29 -4.69 -16.98 -35.73
N LEU A 30 -4.96 -18.27 -35.94
CA LEU A 30 -6.22 -18.87 -36.35
C LEU A 30 -7.41 -18.26 -35.63
N ALA A 31 -8.39 -17.80 -36.41
CA ALA A 31 -9.74 -17.62 -35.94
C ALA A 31 -10.36 -19.00 -35.70
N SER A 32 -10.96 -19.19 -34.53
CA SER A 32 -11.98 -20.20 -34.28
C SER A 32 -13.11 -19.51 -33.52
N ALA A 33 -14.20 -19.28 -34.22
CA ALA A 33 -15.54 -18.98 -33.71
C ALA A 33 -16.23 -20.36 -33.48
N ASP A 34 -17.15 -20.63 -32.57
CA ASP A 34 -18.06 -19.84 -31.74
C ASP A 34 -18.40 -20.69 -30.48
N ASP A 35 -18.69 -20.03 -29.35
CA ASP A 35 -19.82 -20.39 -28.49
C ASP A 35 -20.10 -19.22 -27.53
N ALA A 36 -21.28 -18.61 -27.73
CA ALA A 36 -21.80 -17.54 -26.90
C ALA A 36 -22.49 -18.13 -25.67
N GLY A 37 -21.89 -17.95 -24.49
CA GLY A 37 -22.51 -18.25 -23.20
C GLY A 37 -21.51 -18.76 -22.17
N GLU A 38 -21.34 -18.00 -21.08
CA GLU A 38 -20.70 -18.46 -19.85
C GLU A 38 -19.22 -18.90 -19.95
N ALA A 39 -18.35 -17.91 -20.09
CA ALA A 39 -17.46 -17.53 -19.01
C ALA A 39 -16.54 -16.44 -19.52
N ARG A 40 -16.69 -15.24 -18.97
CA ARG A 40 -15.58 -14.31 -18.81
C ARG A 40 -14.60 -14.94 -17.81
N ARG A 41 -14.00 -16.08 -18.16
CA ARG A 41 -12.72 -16.48 -17.59
C ARG A 41 -11.82 -15.33 -17.94
N ALA A 42 -11.51 -14.53 -16.94
CA ALA A 42 -10.35 -13.67 -16.98
C ALA A 42 -9.19 -14.61 -17.32
N THR A 43 -8.87 -14.72 -18.61
CA THR A 43 -7.50 -14.88 -19.04
C THR A 43 -6.81 -13.66 -18.45
N SER A 44 -6.31 -13.83 -17.22
CA SER A 44 -5.50 -12.84 -16.52
C SER A 44 -4.22 -12.65 -17.33
N GLY A 45 -4.33 -11.93 -18.45
CA GLY A 45 -3.20 -11.33 -19.11
C GLY A 45 -2.43 -10.56 -18.05
N VAL A 46 -1.11 -10.60 -18.13
CA VAL A 46 -0.21 -9.98 -17.15
C VAL A 46 -0.69 -8.55 -16.90
N GLN A 47 -1.23 -8.28 -15.71
CA GLN A 47 -1.68 -6.94 -15.34
C GLN A 47 -0.48 -6.16 -14.83
N THR A 48 -0.36 -4.91 -15.24
CA THR A 48 0.69 -3.99 -14.78
C THR A 48 0.07 -2.78 -14.09
N VAL A 49 0.74 -2.32 -13.04
CA VAL A 49 0.39 -1.10 -12.33
C VAL A 49 0.72 0.10 -13.20
N THR A 50 -0.23 1.03 -13.32
CA THR A 50 -0.05 2.34 -13.93
C THR A 50 -0.30 3.42 -12.89
N CYS A 51 0.67 4.28 -12.67
CA CYS A 51 0.58 5.39 -11.71
C CYS A 51 0.73 6.74 -12.44
N PRO A 52 0.11 7.81 -11.92
CA PRO A 52 0.39 9.17 -12.38
C PRO A 52 1.89 9.51 -12.26
N ASP A 53 2.42 10.22 -13.25
CA ASP A 53 3.78 10.75 -13.20
C ASP A 53 3.85 11.85 -12.13
N VAL A 54 4.79 11.68 -11.21
CA VAL A 54 5.04 12.60 -10.11
C VAL A 54 6.11 13.61 -10.50
N ARG A 55 7.13 13.19 -11.27
CA ARG A 55 8.28 14.05 -11.58
C ARG A 55 7.84 15.23 -12.46
N GLY A 56 6.97 14.99 -13.44
CA GLY A 56 6.41 16.04 -14.28
C GLY A 56 5.39 16.96 -13.60
N GLN A 57 4.87 16.58 -12.42
CA GLN A 57 3.88 17.38 -11.68
C GLN A 57 4.47 18.13 -10.49
N LEU A 58 5.75 17.90 -10.16
CA LEU A 58 6.42 18.66 -9.13
C LEU A 58 6.74 20.08 -9.63
N PRO A 59 6.55 21.12 -8.80
CA PRO A 59 7.03 22.47 -9.10
C PRO A 59 8.56 22.49 -9.16
N ALA A 60 9.14 23.62 -9.57
CA ALA A 60 10.59 23.77 -9.66
C ALA A 60 11.28 23.35 -8.35
N ILE A 61 12.11 22.30 -8.43
CA ILE A 61 12.78 21.72 -7.27
C ILE A 61 14.08 22.50 -6.99
N PRO A 62 14.22 23.11 -5.79
CA PRO A 62 15.43 23.85 -5.43
C PRO A 62 16.64 22.91 -5.40
N ALA A 63 17.80 23.42 -5.78
CA ALA A 63 19.01 22.61 -5.97
C ALA A 63 19.38 21.77 -4.73
N ALA A 64 19.21 22.35 -3.54
CA ALA A 64 19.50 21.67 -2.27
C ALA A 64 18.52 20.52 -1.93
N ALA A 65 17.31 20.49 -2.49
CA ALA A 65 16.34 19.42 -2.27
C ALA A 65 16.46 18.26 -3.27
N ARG A 66 17.13 18.47 -4.42
CA ARG A 66 17.12 17.52 -5.56
C ARG A 66 17.48 16.09 -5.17
N ALA A 67 18.60 15.90 -4.48
CA ALA A 67 19.05 14.57 -4.05
C ALA A 67 18.08 13.90 -3.06
N GLY A 68 17.37 14.68 -2.25
CA GLY A 68 16.31 14.16 -1.38
C GLY A 68 15.10 13.71 -2.19
N VAL A 69 14.63 14.55 -3.11
CA VAL A 69 13.48 14.25 -3.97
C VAL A 69 13.77 13.06 -4.89
N ASP A 70 14.96 12.97 -5.50
CA ASP A 70 15.33 11.86 -6.38
C ASP A 70 15.33 10.50 -5.64
N ARG A 71 15.74 10.46 -4.36
CA ARG A 71 15.65 9.25 -3.53
C ARG A 71 14.21 8.81 -3.26
N GLU A 72 13.32 9.78 -3.03
CA GLU A 72 11.91 9.48 -2.83
C GLU A 72 11.22 9.06 -4.14
N LEU A 73 11.59 9.66 -5.27
CA LEU A 73 11.13 9.21 -6.60
C LEU A 73 11.59 7.76 -6.89
N ALA A 74 12.84 7.41 -6.57
CA ALA A 74 13.31 6.03 -6.67
C ALA A 74 12.53 5.08 -5.75
N THR A 75 12.11 5.56 -4.58
CA THR A 75 11.25 4.79 -3.67
C THR A 75 9.86 4.54 -4.27
N LEU A 76 9.28 5.51 -4.98
CA LEU A 76 8.00 5.32 -5.70
C LEU A 76 8.11 4.22 -6.76
N GLU A 77 9.20 4.19 -7.53
CA GLU A 77 9.44 3.15 -8.54
C GLU A 77 9.60 1.75 -7.91
N GLN A 78 10.28 1.67 -6.78
CA GLN A 78 10.39 0.42 -6.03
C GLN A 78 9.01 -0.09 -5.57
N GLN A 79 8.13 0.80 -5.11
CA GLN A 79 6.77 0.44 -4.70
C GLN A 79 5.94 -0.08 -5.87
N ILE A 80 6.07 0.52 -7.06
CA ILE A 80 5.43 0.04 -8.29
C ILE A 80 5.95 -1.35 -8.67
N THR A 81 7.26 -1.56 -8.58
CA THR A 81 7.89 -2.86 -8.88
C THR A 81 7.38 -3.95 -7.94
N GLU A 82 7.31 -3.67 -6.63
CA GLU A 82 6.76 -4.62 -5.65
C GLU A 82 5.29 -4.95 -5.94
N ALA A 83 4.49 -3.95 -6.32
CA ALA A 83 3.09 -4.16 -6.66
C ALA A 83 2.94 -5.00 -7.96
N ASN A 84 3.76 -4.76 -8.98
CA ASN A 84 3.80 -5.57 -10.20
C ASN A 84 4.21 -7.01 -9.91
N ALA A 85 5.17 -7.25 -9.02
CA ALA A 85 5.56 -8.59 -8.60
C ALA A 85 4.39 -9.33 -7.91
N ARG A 86 3.60 -8.63 -7.08
CA ARG A 86 2.39 -9.19 -6.47
C ARG A 86 1.31 -9.50 -7.52
N LEU A 87 1.11 -8.64 -8.51
CA LEU A 87 0.17 -8.93 -9.61
C LEU A 87 0.58 -10.16 -10.42
N ALA A 88 1.89 -10.33 -10.67
CA ALA A 88 2.42 -11.51 -11.34
C ALA A 88 2.18 -12.79 -10.52
N ASP A 89 2.40 -12.76 -9.20
CA ASP A 89 2.08 -13.90 -8.33
C ASP A 89 0.58 -14.23 -8.38
N LEU A 90 -0.29 -13.23 -8.35
CA LEU A 90 -1.75 -13.44 -8.42
C LEU A 90 -2.23 -13.94 -9.78
N ALA A 91 -1.50 -13.65 -10.86
CA ALA A 91 -1.79 -14.21 -12.18
C ALA A 91 -1.48 -15.71 -12.24
N VAL A 92 -0.46 -16.18 -11.52
CA VAL A 92 -0.08 -17.60 -11.42
C VAL A 92 -0.91 -18.33 -10.36
N ASN A 93 -1.16 -17.67 -9.22
CA ASN A 93 -1.86 -18.20 -8.05
C ASN A 93 -3.08 -17.34 -7.71
N PRO A 94 -4.19 -17.47 -8.46
CA PRO A 94 -5.38 -16.66 -8.25
C PRO A 94 -5.94 -16.89 -6.85
N ARG A 95 -6.10 -15.81 -6.09
CA ARG A 95 -6.61 -15.83 -4.72
C ARG A 95 -7.59 -14.68 -4.53
N GLY A 96 -8.67 -14.95 -3.79
CA GLY A 96 -9.67 -13.95 -3.43
C GLY A 96 -10.70 -13.61 -4.52
N GLY A 97 -11.66 -12.76 -4.15
CA GLY A 97 -12.76 -12.33 -5.02
C GLY A 97 -12.44 -11.13 -5.91
N PRO A 98 -13.44 -10.57 -6.61
CA PRO A 98 -13.26 -9.53 -7.64
C PRO A 98 -12.54 -8.24 -7.17
N ASN A 99 -12.59 -7.92 -5.87
CA ASN A 99 -11.93 -6.74 -5.29
C ASN A 99 -10.55 -7.04 -4.67
N PHE A 100 -10.04 -8.27 -4.80
CA PHE A 100 -8.84 -8.67 -4.07
C PHE A 100 -7.60 -7.88 -4.47
N VAL A 101 -7.38 -7.66 -5.77
CA VAL A 101 -6.26 -6.82 -6.28
C VAL A 101 -6.38 -5.38 -5.77
N GLN A 102 -7.58 -4.82 -5.80
CA GLN A 102 -7.84 -3.47 -5.30
C GLN A 102 -7.47 -3.35 -3.81
N ASN A 103 -7.86 -4.34 -3.00
CA ASN A 103 -7.71 -4.28 -1.55
C ASN A 103 -6.30 -4.65 -1.07
N THR A 104 -5.62 -5.56 -1.75
CA THR A 104 -4.34 -6.14 -1.26
C THR A 104 -3.10 -5.65 -2.00
N VAL A 105 -3.28 -5.11 -3.21
CA VAL A 105 -2.20 -4.56 -4.03
C VAL A 105 -2.34 -3.04 -4.13
N LEU A 106 -3.45 -2.55 -4.72
CA LEU A 106 -3.61 -1.12 -5.02
C LEU A 106 -3.85 -0.28 -3.76
N GLY A 107 -4.59 -0.79 -2.78
CA GLY A 107 -4.81 -0.13 -1.49
C GLY A 107 -3.49 0.15 -0.74
N PRO A 108 -2.69 -0.89 -0.44
CA PRO A 108 -1.38 -0.72 0.19
C PRO A 108 -0.41 0.12 -0.64
N LEU A 109 -0.43 -0.02 -1.97
CA LEU A 109 0.38 0.81 -2.86
C LEU A 109 0.01 2.30 -2.73
N ARG A 110 -1.28 2.63 -2.74
CA ARG A 110 -1.76 4.01 -2.56
C ARG A 110 -1.26 4.60 -1.24
N SER A 111 -1.41 3.88 -0.12
CA SER A 111 -0.96 4.35 1.19
C SER A 111 0.56 4.58 1.24
N LYS A 112 1.36 3.66 0.67
CA LYS A 112 2.81 3.81 0.55
C LYS A 112 3.19 5.04 -0.29
N ARG A 113 2.51 5.24 -1.43
CA ARG A 113 2.74 6.40 -2.30
C ARG A 113 2.38 7.72 -1.62
N VAL A 114 1.24 7.80 -0.91
CA VAL A 114 0.87 8.99 -0.13
C VAL A 114 1.98 9.36 0.85
N ALA A 115 2.50 8.38 1.61
CA ALA A 115 3.56 8.62 2.56
C ALA A 115 4.86 9.12 1.89
N THR A 116 5.23 8.56 0.74
CA THR A 116 6.39 9.01 -0.03
C THR A 116 6.20 10.41 -0.62
N LEU A 117 5.00 10.72 -1.14
CA LEU A 117 4.64 12.05 -1.67
C LEU A 117 4.67 13.12 -0.56
N ASP A 118 4.22 12.77 0.65
CA ASP A 118 4.35 13.63 1.83
C ASP A 118 5.83 13.90 2.18
N ARG A 119 6.70 12.87 2.12
CA ARG A 119 8.16 13.06 2.30
C ARG A 119 8.79 13.95 1.24
N ILE A 120 8.35 13.86 -0.03
CA ILE A 120 8.77 14.79 -1.09
C ILE A 120 8.35 16.22 -0.72
N ALA A 121 7.09 16.42 -0.32
CA ALA A 121 6.56 17.72 0.06
C ALA A 121 7.34 18.35 1.22
N ILE A 122 7.66 17.55 2.25
CA ILE A 122 8.48 17.96 3.39
C ILE A 122 9.91 18.29 2.97
N THR A 123 10.52 17.47 2.10
CA THR A 123 11.89 17.68 1.62
C THR A 123 12.03 19.01 0.89
N VAL A 124 11.07 19.35 0.04
CA VAL A 124 11.01 20.65 -0.65
C VAL A 124 10.73 21.78 0.34
N SER A 125 9.74 21.61 1.23
CA SER A 125 9.36 22.62 2.22
C SER A 125 10.48 22.99 3.18
N ARG A 126 11.38 22.06 3.52
CA ARG A 126 12.56 22.35 4.37
C ARG A 126 13.57 23.28 3.71
N VAL A 127 13.59 23.36 2.37
CA VAL A 127 14.53 24.20 1.63
C VAL A 127 13.89 25.54 1.26
N ASP A 128 12.65 25.53 0.75
CA ASP A 128 11.99 26.73 0.21
C ASP A 128 10.94 27.34 1.13
N GLY A 129 10.67 26.74 2.29
CA GLY A 129 9.61 27.17 3.23
C GLY A 129 8.18 26.90 2.74
N ASN A 130 7.99 26.63 1.45
CA ASN A 130 6.69 26.36 0.85
C ASN A 130 6.48 24.86 0.61
N ARG A 131 5.37 24.34 1.11
CA ARG A 131 4.97 22.95 0.86
C ARG A 131 4.20 22.85 -0.47
N PRO A 132 4.63 22.00 -1.43
CA PRO A 132 3.85 21.70 -2.62
C PRO A 132 2.49 21.09 -2.22
N ALA A 133 1.40 21.67 -2.74
CA ALA A 133 0.04 21.18 -2.49
C ALA A 133 -0.42 20.20 -3.58
N GLY A 134 -1.34 19.29 -3.22
CA GLY A 134 -2.03 18.42 -4.17
C GLY A 134 -1.24 17.20 -4.63
N LEU A 135 -0.04 16.94 -4.08
CA LEU A 135 0.75 15.75 -4.42
C LEU A 135 0.03 14.45 -4.06
N GLU A 136 -0.78 14.45 -3.00
CA GLU A 136 -1.52 13.30 -2.52
C GLU A 136 -2.53 12.76 -3.56
N ALA A 137 -2.99 13.61 -4.48
CA ALA A 137 -3.86 13.22 -5.60
C ALA A 137 -3.16 12.25 -6.57
N LEU A 138 -1.82 12.26 -6.61
CA LEU A 138 -0.97 11.43 -7.49
C LEU A 138 -0.66 10.05 -6.91
N ALA A 139 -1.17 9.75 -5.72
CA ALA A 139 -0.91 8.49 -5.04
C ALA A 139 -1.75 7.33 -5.60
N THR A 140 -2.89 7.63 -6.25
CA THR A 140 -3.80 6.60 -6.76
C THR A 140 -3.24 6.00 -8.05
N CYS A 141 -3.05 4.68 -8.06
CA CYS A 141 -2.63 3.92 -9.23
C CYS A 141 -3.73 2.95 -9.67
N GLY A 142 -3.74 2.60 -10.95
CA GLY A 142 -4.62 1.60 -11.55
C GLY A 142 -3.84 0.37 -12.04
N VAL A 143 -4.57 -0.58 -12.61
CA VAL A 143 -4.01 -1.72 -13.33
C VAL A 143 -4.44 -1.70 -14.79
N THR A 144 -3.53 -2.07 -15.68
CA THR A 144 -3.77 -2.18 -17.12
C THR A 144 -3.35 -3.59 -17.55
N ALA A 145 -4.10 -4.23 -18.45
CA ALA A 145 -3.67 -5.51 -19.02
C ALA A 145 -2.51 -5.28 -20.01
N ALA A 146 -1.43 -6.07 -19.90
CA ALA A 146 -0.31 -6.01 -20.83
C ALA A 146 -0.80 -6.28 -22.25
N GLY A 147 -0.68 -5.26 -23.11
CA GLY A 147 -1.19 -5.26 -24.50
C GLY A 147 -2.16 -4.12 -24.81
N ALA A 148 -2.69 -3.41 -23.80
CA ALA A 148 -3.42 -2.17 -24.00
C ALA A 148 -2.47 -0.97 -23.92
N ALA A 149 -2.43 -0.14 -24.97
CA ALA A 149 -1.70 1.12 -24.99
C ALA A 149 -2.18 2.04 -23.84
N PRO A 150 -1.32 2.95 -23.31
CA PRO A 150 -1.71 3.85 -22.24
C PRO A 150 -2.79 4.82 -22.74
N ALA A 151 -3.99 4.72 -22.20
CA ALA A 151 -5.04 5.68 -22.50
C ALA A 151 -4.70 7.02 -21.84
N THR A 152 -4.35 8.02 -22.66
CA THR A 152 -4.33 9.43 -22.25
C THR A 152 -5.77 9.91 -22.08
N GLY A 153 -6.02 10.72 -21.06
CA GLY A 153 -7.32 10.90 -20.42
C GLY A 153 -8.50 11.33 -21.30
N ASN A 154 -9.71 11.07 -20.79
CA ASN A 154 -10.68 12.15 -20.60
C ASN A 154 -11.73 11.82 -19.53
N THR A 155 -12.15 12.90 -18.88
CA THR A 155 -13.10 13.04 -17.78
C THR A 155 -14.55 12.77 -18.18
N GLY A 156 -15.30 12.26 -17.21
CA GLY A 156 -16.76 12.15 -17.18
C GLY A 156 -17.12 11.08 -16.16
N GLY A 157 -17.61 11.35 -14.95
CA GLY A 157 -18.39 12.48 -14.48
C GLY A 157 -19.44 11.86 -13.59
N ASN A 158 -19.19 11.76 -12.28
CA ASN A 158 -20.22 11.57 -11.28
C ASN A 158 -19.89 12.50 -10.12
N GLN A 159 -20.39 13.73 -10.27
CA GLN A 159 -20.57 14.65 -9.18
C GLN A 159 -21.62 14.06 -8.24
N GLY A 160 -21.16 13.56 -7.10
CA GLY A 160 -21.94 13.41 -5.88
C GLY A 160 -21.20 14.18 -4.80
N ALA A 161 -21.40 15.49 -4.77
CA ALA A 161 -20.88 16.34 -3.72
C ALA A 161 -21.58 16.03 -2.40
N THR A 162 -20.82 15.62 -1.39
CA THR A 162 -20.99 16.10 -0.01
C THR A 162 -19.63 16.06 0.64
N GLY A 163 -19.02 17.23 0.85
CA GLY A 163 -17.94 17.34 1.82
C GLY A 163 -18.45 17.03 3.22
N ASN A 164 -17.56 16.57 4.08
CA ASN A 164 -17.48 17.13 5.42
C ASN A 164 -16.08 16.94 5.98
N GLN A 165 -15.46 18.09 6.22
CA GLN A 165 -14.41 18.27 7.19
C GLN A 165 -14.99 17.98 8.58
N GLY A 166 -14.17 17.37 9.46
CA GLY A 166 -14.27 17.38 10.92
C GLY A 166 -15.65 17.22 11.57
N ALA A 167 -15.93 16.04 12.12
CA ALA A 167 -16.73 15.93 13.34
C ALA A 167 -16.40 14.63 14.10
N THR A 168 -15.86 14.80 15.30
CA THR A 168 -16.05 13.92 16.44
C THR A 168 -17.52 13.50 16.55
N GLY A 169 -17.82 12.21 16.45
CA GLY A 169 -19.15 11.65 16.67
C GLY A 169 -19.24 10.23 16.15
N GLY A 170 -19.40 9.26 17.05
CA GLY A 170 -19.57 7.86 16.68
C GLY A 170 -20.83 7.67 15.86
N ASN A 171 -20.70 7.11 14.65
CA ASN A 171 -21.86 6.60 13.93
C ASN A 171 -22.38 5.35 14.67
N PRO A 172 -23.69 5.24 14.91
CA PRO A 172 -24.25 4.05 15.53
C PRO A 172 -24.07 2.86 14.57
N ALA A 173 -23.47 1.79 15.10
CA ALA A 173 -23.36 0.53 14.40
C ALA A 173 -24.77 -0.02 14.08
N PRO A 174 -24.94 -0.80 12.99
CA PRO A 174 -26.22 -1.45 12.71
C PRO A 174 -26.68 -2.28 13.92
N ALA A 175 -27.99 -2.35 14.15
CA ALA A 175 -28.56 -3.05 15.31
C ALA A 175 -28.03 -4.49 15.39
N GLY A 176 -27.25 -4.80 16.44
CA GLY A 176 -26.62 -6.11 16.66
C GLY A 176 -25.11 -6.19 16.36
N ALA A 177 -24.50 -5.16 15.78
CA ALA A 177 -23.05 -5.14 15.58
C ALA A 177 -22.31 -4.75 16.88
N ARG A 178 -21.46 -5.66 17.34
CA ARG A 178 -20.53 -5.44 18.46
C ARG A 178 -19.53 -4.34 18.12
N THR A 179 -19.12 -3.57 19.13
CA THR A 179 -18.08 -2.55 18.96
C THR A 179 -16.86 -2.85 19.82
N VAL A 180 -15.69 -2.46 19.35
CA VAL A 180 -14.44 -2.56 20.10
C VAL A 180 -14.46 -1.54 21.23
N ASN A 181 -14.18 -2.01 22.44
CA ASN A 181 -13.99 -1.21 23.64
C ASN A 181 -12.52 -1.27 24.08
N CYS A 182 -11.79 -0.18 23.93
CA CYS A 182 -10.38 -0.11 24.30
C CYS A 182 -10.20 0.86 25.49
N PRO A 183 -9.42 0.48 26.53
CA PRO A 183 -9.03 1.39 27.60
C PRO A 183 -8.37 2.68 27.08
N ASP A 184 -8.62 3.82 27.71
CA ASP A 184 -7.93 5.05 27.34
C ASP A 184 -6.44 4.98 27.68
N VAL A 185 -5.63 5.46 26.74
CA VAL A 185 -4.16 5.46 26.81
C VAL A 185 -3.65 6.86 27.15
N ALA A 186 -4.36 7.92 26.74
CA ALA A 186 -3.89 9.29 26.87
C ALA A 186 -3.75 9.73 28.34
N GLY A 187 -4.65 9.29 29.22
CA GLY A 187 -4.61 9.62 30.65
C GLY A 187 -3.66 8.79 31.52
N ARG A 188 -2.90 7.84 30.95
CA ARG A 188 -2.11 6.86 31.73
C ARG A 188 -0.59 7.03 31.59
N PHE A 189 -0.15 7.89 30.68
CA PHE A 189 1.25 8.30 30.62
C PHE A 189 1.54 9.44 31.63
N PRO A 190 2.76 9.53 32.18
CA PRO A 190 3.22 10.71 32.90
C PRO A 190 3.08 11.97 32.04
N VAL A 191 3.14 13.16 32.66
CA VAL A 191 3.02 14.46 31.97
C VAL A 191 3.86 14.46 30.68
N VAL A 192 3.17 14.53 29.54
CA VAL A 192 3.80 14.51 28.22
C VAL A 192 4.45 15.88 27.97
N PRO A 193 5.77 15.96 27.79
CA PRO A 193 6.45 17.23 27.52
C PRO A 193 5.91 17.87 26.23
N ALA A 194 5.86 19.21 26.19
CA ALA A 194 5.35 19.95 25.03
C ALA A 194 6.01 19.53 23.71
N ALA A 195 7.33 19.29 23.72
CA ALA A 195 8.07 18.85 22.53
C ALA A 195 7.70 17.43 22.05
N ALA A 196 7.11 16.58 22.90
CA ALA A 196 6.64 15.24 22.54
C ALA A 196 5.16 15.20 22.10
N GLN A 197 4.37 16.25 22.41
CA GLN A 197 2.92 16.26 22.23
C GLN A 197 2.50 15.99 20.77
N ALA A 198 3.17 16.60 19.80
CA ALA A 198 2.83 16.40 18.38
C ALA A 198 2.99 14.94 17.95
N GLY A 199 4.11 14.30 18.34
CA GLY A 199 4.36 12.88 18.05
C GLY A 199 3.38 11.95 18.77
N VAL A 200 3.09 12.23 20.05
CA VAL A 200 2.11 11.44 20.81
C VAL A 200 0.70 11.58 20.22
N ASN A 201 0.28 12.79 19.85
CA ASN A 201 -1.02 13.04 19.23
C ASN A 201 -1.17 12.31 17.89
N GLN A 202 -0.10 12.27 17.08
CA GLN A 202 -0.08 11.52 15.83
C GLN A 202 -0.25 10.01 16.07
N GLU A 203 0.46 9.45 17.05
CA GLU A 203 0.34 8.03 17.39
C GLU A 203 -1.04 7.68 17.96
N LEU A 204 -1.64 8.57 18.75
CA LEU A 204 -3.02 8.42 19.21
C LEU A 204 -4.03 8.54 18.07
N ALA A 205 -3.80 9.39 17.06
CA ALA A 205 -4.64 9.46 15.87
C ALA A 205 -4.58 8.16 15.05
N ASN A 206 -3.37 7.61 14.86
CA ASN A 206 -3.18 6.31 14.22
C ASN A 206 -3.95 5.21 14.95
N LEU A 207 -3.92 5.21 16.29
CA LEU A 207 -4.66 4.25 17.09
C LEU A 207 -6.18 4.38 16.90
N ARG A 208 -6.72 5.61 16.92
CA ARG A 208 -8.16 5.86 16.69
C ARG A 208 -8.61 5.34 15.33
N GLN A 209 -7.81 5.55 14.29
CA GLN A 209 -8.10 5.02 12.96
C GLN A 209 -8.16 3.48 12.96
N GLN A 210 -7.22 2.82 13.62
CA GLN A 210 -7.19 1.35 13.69
C GLN A 210 -8.39 0.77 14.43
N ILE A 211 -8.86 1.45 15.49
CA ILE A 211 -10.09 1.07 16.20
C ILE A 211 -11.30 1.23 15.28
N ALA A 212 -11.37 2.30 14.48
CA ALA A 212 -12.44 2.49 13.50
C ALA A 212 -12.45 1.39 12.42
N GLU A 213 -11.27 1.00 11.92
CA GLU A 213 -11.13 -0.11 10.98
C GLU A 213 -11.58 -1.46 11.59
N ALA A 214 -11.25 -1.70 12.86
CA ALA A 214 -11.70 -2.89 13.59
C ALA A 214 -13.23 -2.90 13.77
N ASN A 215 -13.83 -1.76 14.13
CA ASN A 215 -15.28 -1.61 14.22
C ASN A 215 -15.99 -1.84 12.87
N ALA A 216 -15.41 -1.35 11.77
CA ALA A 216 -15.93 -1.59 10.43
C ALA A 216 -15.91 -3.09 10.08
N ARG A 217 -14.85 -3.80 10.46
CA ARG A 217 -14.78 -5.26 10.29
C ARG A 217 -15.81 -6.01 11.14
N LEU A 218 -16.03 -5.58 12.39
CA LEU A 218 -17.07 -6.18 13.24
C LEU A 218 -18.47 -5.98 12.65
N ALA A 219 -18.74 -4.80 12.07
CA ALA A 219 -20.00 -4.53 11.38
C ALA A 219 -20.19 -5.43 10.15
N ASP A 220 -19.14 -5.65 9.36
CA ASP A 220 -19.20 -6.59 8.22
C ASP A 220 -19.42 -8.05 8.67
N LEU A 221 -18.76 -8.48 9.74
CA LEU A 221 -18.95 -9.83 10.31
C LEU A 221 -20.34 -10.04 10.93
N ALA A 222 -21.01 -8.96 11.37
CA ALA A 222 -22.39 -9.04 11.83
C ALA A 222 -23.38 -9.30 10.68
N VAL A 223 -23.05 -8.84 9.47
CA VAL A 223 -23.85 -9.07 8.24
C VAL A 223 -23.48 -10.40 7.59
N ASN A 224 -22.19 -10.70 7.53
CA ASN A 224 -21.61 -11.88 6.89
C ASN A 224 -20.80 -12.68 7.91
N PRO A 225 -21.44 -13.48 8.78
CA PRO A 225 -20.74 -14.24 9.80
C PRO A 225 -19.80 -15.26 9.15
N GLN A 226 -18.51 -15.11 9.42
CA GLN A 226 -17.45 -15.98 8.92
C GLN A 226 -16.63 -16.51 10.10
N GLY A 227 -16.27 -17.79 10.04
CA GLY A 227 -15.35 -18.41 10.99
C GLY A 227 -16.00 -19.00 12.25
N GLY A 228 -15.17 -19.64 13.07
CA GLY A 228 -15.57 -20.32 14.31
C GLY A 228 -15.62 -19.39 15.55
N PRO A 229 -15.86 -19.97 16.75
CA PRO A 229 -16.10 -19.22 17.99
C PRO A 229 -15.02 -18.20 18.36
N ASN A 230 -13.76 -18.44 17.97
CA ASN A 230 -12.61 -17.59 18.28
C ASN A 230 -12.18 -16.66 17.13
N PHE A 231 -12.95 -16.61 16.04
CA PHE A 231 -12.54 -15.88 14.84
C PHE A 231 -12.34 -14.38 15.09
N ILE A 232 -13.27 -13.73 15.79
CA ILE A 232 -13.17 -12.31 16.14
C ILE A 232 -11.97 -12.04 17.05
N GLN A 233 -11.73 -12.92 18.04
CA GLN A 233 -10.59 -12.82 18.93
C GLN A 233 -9.28 -12.88 18.14
N ASN A 234 -9.14 -13.84 17.23
CA ASN A 234 -7.89 -14.09 16.52
C ASN A 234 -7.63 -13.13 15.37
N THR A 235 -8.67 -12.60 14.72
CA THR A 235 -8.53 -11.81 13.47
C THR A 235 -8.79 -10.31 13.65
N VAL A 236 -9.49 -9.94 14.72
CA VAL A 236 -9.82 -8.54 15.03
C VAL A 236 -9.09 -8.11 16.30
N LEU A 237 -9.34 -8.78 17.42
CA LEU A 237 -8.85 -8.32 18.74
C LEU A 237 -7.36 -8.58 18.94
N GLY A 238 -6.84 -9.74 18.56
CA GLY A 238 -5.42 -10.08 18.66
C GLY A 238 -4.52 -9.12 17.87
N PRO A 239 -4.76 -8.93 16.56
CA PRO A 239 -4.00 -7.96 15.77
C PRO A 239 -4.15 -6.51 16.27
N LEU A 240 -5.28 -6.17 16.91
CA LEU A 240 -5.48 -4.85 17.50
C LEU A 240 -4.68 -4.68 18.80
N GLU A 241 -4.61 -5.72 19.63
CA GLU A 241 -3.79 -5.75 20.85
C GLU A 241 -2.30 -5.57 20.51
N ASP A 242 -1.76 -6.34 19.56
CA ASP A 242 -0.36 -6.23 19.13
C ASP A 242 -0.01 -4.81 18.65
N ARG A 243 -0.92 -4.19 17.89
CA ARG A 243 -0.74 -2.82 17.41
C ARG A 243 -0.78 -1.81 18.55
N ARG A 244 -1.66 -2.02 19.54
CA ARG A 244 -1.72 -1.17 20.73
C ARG A 244 -0.46 -1.29 21.57
N ILE A 245 0.08 -2.49 21.75
CA ILE A 245 1.39 -2.70 22.38
C ILE A 245 2.47 -1.90 21.64
N ALA A 246 2.51 -1.96 20.31
CA ALA A 246 3.48 -1.24 19.50
C ALA A 246 3.34 0.29 19.64
N VAL A 247 2.11 0.82 19.62
CA VAL A 247 1.83 2.26 19.79
C VAL A 247 2.20 2.74 21.19
N ILE A 248 1.80 2.03 22.25
CA ILE A 248 2.14 2.36 23.64
C ILE A 248 3.67 2.39 23.83
N ASN A 249 4.37 1.41 23.25
CA ASN A 249 5.83 1.39 23.26
C ASN A 249 6.47 2.57 22.52
N ARG A 250 5.86 2.97 21.39
CA ARG A 250 6.34 4.11 20.61
C ARG A 250 6.10 5.44 21.31
N ILE A 251 4.95 5.62 21.97
CA ILE A 251 4.67 6.79 22.82
C ILE A 251 5.72 6.89 23.94
N ALA A 252 5.98 5.80 24.66
CA ALA A 252 7.02 5.77 25.69
C ALA A 252 8.40 6.16 25.11
N THR A 253 8.72 5.68 23.91
CA THR A 253 9.97 6.01 23.23
C THR A 253 10.03 7.49 22.84
N THR A 254 8.96 8.05 22.28
CA THR A 254 8.86 9.47 21.91
C THR A 254 9.06 10.37 23.13
N ILE A 255 8.44 10.03 24.27
CA ILE A 255 8.63 10.75 25.53
C ILE A 255 10.09 10.64 25.98
N GLY A 256 10.64 9.42 26.04
CA GLY A 256 12.02 9.19 26.47
C GLY A 256 13.08 9.91 25.65
N ARG A 257 12.86 10.09 24.33
CA ARG A 257 13.77 10.87 23.48
C ARG A 257 13.80 12.36 23.84
N VAL A 258 12.74 12.89 24.44
CA VAL A 258 12.63 14.29 24.83
C VAL A 258 13.08 14.51 26.27
N THR A 259 12.73 13.58 27.18
CA THR A 259 13.03 13.69 28.61
C THR A 259 14.40 13.14 29.00
N GLY A 260 15.03 12.30 28.16
CA GLY A 260 16.21 11.52 28.52
C GLY A 260 15.88 10.22 29.28
N ASP A 261 14.71 10.15 29.93
CA ASP A 261 14.23 8.99 30.67
C ASP A 261 12.98 8.41 30.03
N ARG A 262 13.07 7.16 29.54
CA ARG A 262 11.93 6.44 28.94
C ARG A 262 10.96 5.96 30.03
N PRO A 263 9.70 6.42 30.06
CA PRO A 263 8.72 5.92 31.01
C PRO A 263 8.38 4.45 30.72
N VAL A 264 8.02 3.71 31.76
CA VAL A 264 7.52 2.33 31.62
C VAL A 264 6.20 2.37 30.84
N PRO A 265 6.09 1.68 29.68
CA PRO A 265 4.87 1.66 28.90
C PRO A 265 3.77 0.89 29.64
N PRO A 266 2.55 1.45 29.80
CA PRO A 266 1.43 0.76 30.43
C PRO A 266 0.80 -0.27 29.47
N LEU A 267 1.51 -1.37 29.22
CA LEU A 267 1.10 -2.41 28.26
C LEU A 267 -0.18 -3.14 28.67
N GLU A 268 -0.52 -3.12 29.96
CA GLU A 268 -1.79 -3.58 30.52
C GLU A 268 -3.03 -2.95 29.87
N LEU A 269 -2.87 -1.80 29.22
CA LEU A 269 -3.96 -1.10 28.53
C LEU A 269 -4.18 -1.63 27.13
N ALA A 270 -3.26 -2.41 26.56
CA ALA A 270 -3.31 -2.88 25.19
C ALA A 270 -4.50 -3.78 24.80
N PRO A 271 -4.98 -4.72 25.64
CA PRO A 271 -6.14 -5.52 25.26
C PRO A 271 -7.39 -4.64 25.11
N CYS A 272 -8.18 -4.93 24.06
CA CYS A 272 -9.51 -4.36 23.86
C CYS A 272 -10.57 -5.46 24.04
N GLY A 273 -11.72 -5.09 24.57
CA GLY A 273 -12.91 -5.94 24.65
C GLY A 273 -13.92 -5.65 23.54
N LEU A 274 -15.05 -6.34 23.58
CA LEU A 274 -16.23 -6.06 22.77
C LEU A 274 -17.36 -5.57 23.67
N ASN A 275 -18.09 -4.55 23.23
CA ASN A 275 -19.42 -4.19 23.73
C ASN A 275 -20.49 -4.85 22.86
#